data_AF-A0A1M6RCB8-F1
#
_entry.id   AF-A0A1M6RCB8-F1
#
_cell.length_a   1.000
_cell.length_b   1.000
_cell.length_c   1.000
_cell.angle_alpha   90.00
_cell.angle_beta   90.00
_cell.angle_gamma   90.00
#
_symmetry.space_group_name_H-M   'P 1'
#
loop_
_entity.id
_entity.type
_entity.pdbx_description
1 polymer ?
#
loop_
_entity_poly.entity_id
_entity_poly.type
_entity_poly.pdbx_seq_one_letter_code
_entity_poly.pdbx_strand_id
1 'polypeptide(L)'
;MTDQNVINIYRNKALVNFEGKDFLGQIGVDSRIFNALNGGGISVGVISQQAIENGISVLVDEDDAQDAVDVLKKEFEKEKSEGHVSNIYSIENLSVIGFVSDNYNKILSELQRNKIFPLLLSQIASAGRVNIVVTGNQTEITKNIIETEIYGKPKTVHLALIGHGNVGGTLVEQILDSAHDILNRKRVELKIVAIANSRKVAFNKAGFGSDWRQKIKYSQNESSVQSLVDFANEHHLENLVMVDNTASKDFVKNYPIFVENGFDVVGSNKIYNTLPIAEYRNFRKLLEKNKKKYLYETNVGAGLPLIDTIKLLHLSGENITRIKGVFSGTLSYVFNNFSLRNDKFSTITSEAMEKGFTEPDPREDLSGNDVARKLLILARELDLINEFDDINIQNLVPENLLSVSKEEFLSRLEELDVDYQKIKESQEPNHVLRYVGDLHGDLQKEKGELDVKLISVPANSALGQLKGSDSIFEIYTESYGENPIVIMGAGAGAKVTARGVFGDILRLSETK
;
A
#
# COMPACT_ATOMS: atom_id res chain seq x y z
N MET A 1 7.18 42.65 -11.14
CA MET A 1 7.36 41.20 -10.97
C MET A 1 8.48 41.02 -9.97
N THR A 2 8.14 41.04 -8.70
CA THR A 2 9.09 40.90 -7.57
C THR A 2 9.34 39.41 -7.32
N ASP A 3 10.58 39.06 -6.96
CA ASP A 3 11.12 37.72 -6.64
C ASP A 3 10.36 36.96 -5.53
N GLN A 4 9.05 36.73 -5.68
CA GLN A 4 8.22 36.15 -4.63
C GLN A 4 8.34 34.62 -4.53
N ASN A 5 8.91 33.94 -5.53
CA ASN A 5 8.97 32.48 -5.57
C ASN A 5 10.39 31.91 -5.69
N VAL A 6 11.39 32.54 -5.07
CA VAL A 6 12.76 31.97 -5.07
C VAL A 6 12.91 31.04 -3.86
N ILE A 7 13.23 29.77 -4.12
CA ILE A 7 13.65 28.81 -3.10
C ILE A 7 15.16 28.95 -2.94
N ASN A 8 15.62 29.31 -1.74
CA ASN A 8 17.03 29.42 -1.42
C ASN A 8 17.49 28.20 -0.63
N ILE A 9 18.63 27.63 -0.99
CA ILE A 9 19.21 26.45 -0.32
C ILE A 9 20.61 26.81 0.16
N TYR A 10 20.81 26.69 1.47
CA TYR A 10 22.11 26.83 2.12
C TYR A 10 22.55 25.46 2.63
N ARG A 11 23.62 24.91 2.07
CA ARG A 11 24.18 23.62 2.46
C ARG A 11 25.32 23.81 3.46
N ASN A 12 25.85 22.70 3.96
CA ASN A 12 27.01 22.64 4.86
C ASN A 12 26.77 23.53 6.09
N LYS A 13 25.61 23.33 6.70
CA LYS A 13 25.21 24.00 7.93
C LYS A 13 25.23 23.00 9.07
N ALA A 14 25.39 23.51 10.28
CA ALA A 14 25.25 22.73 11.50
C ALA A 14 24.27 23.40 12.46
N LEU A 15 23.59 22.58 13.25
CA LEU A 15 22.73 23.02 14.35
C LEU A 15 23.47 22.78 15.66
N VAL A 16 23.88 23.86 16.34
CA VAL A 16 24.49 23.81 17.66
C VAL A 16 23.38 23.92 18.69
N ASN A 17 23.19 22.86 19.46
CA ASN A 17 22.20 22.77 20.53
C ASN A 17 22.86 23.04 21.87
N PHE A 18 22.28 23.96 22.61
CA PHE A 18 22.60 24.26 23.99
C PHE A 18 21.39 23.90 24.84
N GLU A 19 21.56 22.96 25.77
CA GLU A 19 20.48 22.40 26.60
C GLU A 19 20.79 22.58 28.08
N GLY A 20 19.76 22.87 28.86
CA GLY A 20 19.85 22.94 30.32
C GLY A 20 18.50 22.93 31.00
N LYS A 21 18.52 23.21 32.30
CA LYS A 21 17.34 23.19 33.17
C LYS A 21 17.21 24.53 33.88
N ASP A 22 15.97 24.98 34.07
CA ASP A 22 15.64 26.14 34.90
C ASP A 22 16.26 27.47 34.41
N PHE A 23 16.43 27.63 33.10
CA PHE A 23 16.76 28.95 32.52
C PHE A 23 15.56 29.90 32.51
N LEU A 24 14.37 29.40 32.84
CA LEU A 24 13.15 30.18 32.87
C LEU A 24 13.27 31.36 33.85
N GLY A 25 13.34 32.58 33.29
CA GLY A 25 13.52 33.82 34.07
C GLY A 25 14.96 34.15 34.49
N GLN A 26 15.97 33.39 34.06
CA GLN A 26 17.37 33.77 34.28
C GLN A 26 17.80 34.85 33.27
N ILE A 27 18.18 36.02 33.80
CA ILE A 27 18.57 37.16 32.98
C ILE A 27 19.99 36.94 32.41
N GLY A 28 20.11 36.97 31.08
CA GLY A 28 21.40 37.11 30.40
C GLY A 28 22.04 35.83 29.86
N VAL A 29 21.41 34.66 30.02
CA VAL A 29 21.91 33.39 29.43
C VAL A 29 22.02 33.50 27.91
N ASP A 30 20.95 33.92 27.23
CA ASP A 30 20.95 34.10 25.77
C ASP A 30 22.03 35.10 25.33
N SER A 31 22.16 36.23 26.06
CA SER A 31 23.18 37.24 25.75
C SER A 31 24.59 36.67 25.88
N ARG A 32 24.86 35.83 26.88
CA ARG A 32 26.17 35.18 27.04
C ARG A 32 26.45 34.20 25.92
N ILE A 33 25.45 33.41 25.49
CA ILE A 33 25.56 32.50 24.34
C ILE A 33 25.97 33.28 23.09
N PHE A 34 25.24 34.35 22.74
CA PHE A 34 25.56 35.14 21.55
C PHE A 34 26.89 35.90 21.66
N ASN A 35 27.22 36.42 22.85
CA ASN A 35 28.51 37.09 23.07
C ASN A 35 29.69 36.14 22.95
N ALA A 36 29.56 34.91 23.47
CA ALA A 36 30.60 33.89 23.35
C ALA A 36 30.81 33.51 21.89
N LEU A 37 29.75 33.19 21.15
CA LEU A 37 29.82 32.86 19.72
C LEU A 37 30.42 34.01 18.89
N ASN A 38 29.96 35.24 19.12
CA ASN A 38 30.52 36.42 18.44
C ASN A 38 31.99 36.66 18.79
N GLY A 39 32.38 36.44 20.06
CA GLY A 39 33.78 36.51 20.50
C GLY A 39 34.66 35.43 19.86
N GLY A 40 34.08 34.31 19.47
CA GLY A 40 34.72 33.26 18.66
C GLY A 40 34.76 33.53 17.16
N GLY A 41 34.15 34.63 16.68
CA GLY A 41 34.06 34.95 15.25
C GLY A 41 33.00 34.14 14.49
N ILE A 42 32.06 33.52 15.20
CA ILE A 42 31.11 32.56 14.63
C ILE A 42 29.81 33.26 14.24
N SER A 43 29.43 33.12 12.97
CA SER A 43 28.20 33.71 12.44
C SER A 43 26.99 32.83 12.75
N VAL A 44 25.94 33.42 13.32
CA VAL A 44 24.69 32.74 13.64
C VAL A 44 23.59 33.14 12.67
N GLY A 45 22.94 32.15 12.06
CA GLY A 45 21.85 32.35 11.09
C GLY A 45 20.46 32.25 11.71
N VAL A 46 19.92 31.03 11.78
CA VAL A 46 18.58 30.74 12.29
C VAL A 46 18.67 30.39 13.78
N ILE A 47 17.76 30.95 14.58
CA ILE A 47 17.67 30.71 16.02
C ILE A 47 16.31 30.04 16.29
N SER A 48 16.33 28.96 17.05
CA SER A 48 15.13 28.35 17.60
C SER A 48 15.28 28.15 19.10
N GLN A 49 14.34 28.69 19.87
CA GLN A 49 14.26 28.44 21.29
C GLN A 49 13.51 27.12 21.53
N GLN A 50 14.02 26.28 22.44
CA GLN A 50 13.35 25.05 22.83
C GLN A 50 12.17 25.34 23.79
N ALA A 51 11.25 24.39 23.92
CA ALA A 51 10.05 24.57 24.74
C ALA A 51 10.41 24.87 26.20
N ILE A 52 9.76 25.90 26.78
CA ILE A 52 9.89 26.30 28.19
C ILE A 52 11.34 26.76 28.53
N GLU A 53 11.98 27.50 27.61
CA GLU A 53 13.31 28.10 27.77
C GLU A 53 14.46 27.15 28.17
N ASN A 54 14.28 25.83 28.08
CA ASN A 54 15.28 24.84 28.51
C ASN A 54 16.47 24.67 27.57
N GLY A 55 16.59 25.53 26.55
CA GLY A 55 17.69 25.46 25.60
C GLY A 55 17.48 26.36 24.38
N ILE A 56 18.57 26.56 23.66
CA ILE A 56 18.61 27.30 22.40
C ILE A 56 19.34 26.47 21.35
N SER A 57 18.82 26.49 20.14
CA SER A 57 19.45 25.89 18.97
C SER A 57 19.81 27.02 18.01
N VAL A 58 21.09 27.09 17.64
CA VAL A 58 21.61 28.09 16.71
C VAL A 58 22.19 27.41 15.48
N LEU A 59 21.86 27.93 14.31
CA LEU A 59 22.39 27.45 13.05
C LEU A 59 23.66 28.22 12.70
N VAL A 60 24.74 27.49 12.42
CA VAL A 60 26.06 28.00 12.05
C VAL A 60 26.53 27.35 10.74
N ASP A 61 27.60 27.87 10.14
CA ASP A 61 28.34 27.15 9.10
C ASP A 61 28.97 25.88 9.69
N GLU A 62 28.96 24.78 8.94
CA GLU A 62 29.44 23.48 9.42
C GLU A 62 30.92 23.52 9.83
N ASP A 63 31.73 24.31 9.12
CA ASP A 63 33.14 24.53 9.45
C ASP A 63 33.33 25.18 10.84
N ASP A 64 32.34 25.93 11.33
CA ASP A 64 32.37 26.62 12.63
C ASP A 64 31.72 25.78 13.75
N ALA A 65 31.16 24.60 13.45
CA ALA A 65 30.29 23.86 14.36
C ALA A 65 31.01 23.41 15.64
N GLN A 66 32.21 22.85 15.48
CA GLN A 66 33.00 22.36 16.62
C GLN A 66 33.53 23.51 17.46
N ASP A 67 34.01 24.59 16.82
CA ASP A 67 34.47 25.79 17.51
C ASP A 67 33.34 26.44 18.31
N ALA A 68 32.11 26.46 17.78
CA ALA A 68 30.92 26.96 18.48
C ALA A 68 30.63 26.15 19.75
N VAL A 69 30.69 24.82 19.65
CA VAL A 69 30.50 23.93 20.80
C VAL A 69 31.57 24.16 21.86
N ASP A 70 32.82 24.32 21.48
CA ASP A 70 33.93 24.47 22.42
C ASP A 70 33.94 25.84 23.11
N VAL A 71 33.62 26.90 22.37
CA VAL A 71 33.44 28.25 22.93
C VAL A 71 32.30 28.28 23.95
N LEU A 72 31.16 27.66 23.64
CA LEU A 72 30.02 27.58 24.55
C LEU A 72 30.30 26.70 25.77
N LYS A 73 30.98 25.55 25.60
CA LYS A 73 31.41 24.71 26.72
C LYS A 73 32.34 25.45 27.68
N LYS A 74 33.23 26.28 27.14
CA LYS A 74 34.15 27.11 27.93
C LYS A 74 33.41 28.23 28.67
N GLU A 75 32.51 28.93 28.01
CA GLU A 75 31.72 30.03 28.62
C GLU A 75 30.83 29.54 29.76
N PHE A 76 30.27 28.32 29.65
CA PHE A 76 29.32 27.75 30.61
C PHE A 76 29.88 26.56 31.40
N GLU A 77 31.20 26.48 31.55
CA GLU A 77 31.88 25.36 32.25
C GLU A 77 31.37 25.22 33.69
N LYS A 78 31.18 26.35 34.37
CA LYS A 78 30.69 26.40 35.75
C LYS A 78 29.26 25.86 35.84
N GLU A 79 28.35 26.38 35.03
CA GLU A 79 26.93 25.99 35.01
C GLU A 79 26.76 24.53 34.61
N LYS A 80 27.64 24.02 33.74
CA LYS A 80 27.69 22.60 33.40
C LYS A 80 28.13 21.74 34.58
N SER A 81 29.15 22.18 35.34
CA SER A 81 29.60 21.48 36.56
C SER A 81 28.56 21.49 37.69
N GLU A 82 27.76 22.56 37.76
CA GLU A 82 26.67 22.72 38.72
C GLU A 82 25.37 22.00 38.28
N GLY A 83 25.35 21.43 37.07
CA GLY A 83 24.23 20.66 36.53
C GLY A 83 23.08 21.50 35.93
N HIS A 84 23.28 22.81 35.78
CA HIS A 84 22.33 23.73 35.15
C HIS A 84 22.35 23.61 33.61
N VAL A 85 23.52 23.40 33.01
CA VAL A 85 23.67 23.06 31.59
C VAL A 85 23.82 21.55 31.46
N SER A 86 22.90 20.89 30.77
CA SER A 86 22.94 19.44 30.58
C SER A 86 23.86 19.04 29.44
N ASN A 87 23.74 19.71 28.28
CA ASN A 87 24.49 19.31 27.10
C ASN A 87 24.73 20.46 26.12
N ILE A 88 25.85 20.37 25.38
CA ILE A 88 26.19 21.28 24.29
C ILE A 88 26.82 20.43 23.18
N TYR A 89 26.17 20.38 22.01
CA TYR A 89 26.57 19.52 20.90
C TYR A 89 26.12 20.08 19.55
N SER A 90 26.78 19.67 18.46
CA SER A 90 26.43 20.01 17.09
C SER A 90 25.75 18.83 16.39
N ILE A 91 24.87 19.15 15.44
CA ILE A 91 24.37 18.23 14.41
C ILE A 91 24.82 18.82 13.06
N GLU A 92 25.68 18.09 12.35
CA GLU A 92 26.32 18.54 11.11
C GLU A 92 25.64 17.96 9.85
N ASN A 93 26.15 18.31 8.68
CA ASN A 93 25.62 17.92 7.37
C ASN A 93 24.13 18.27 7.24
N LEU A 94 23.80 19.54 7.50
CA LEU A 94 22.43 20.06 7.38
C LEU A 94 22.31 21.02 6.19
N SER A 95 21.08 21.14 5.70
CA SER A 95 20.69 22.12 4.71
C SER A 95 19.51 22.96 5.20
N VAL A 96 19.56 24.26 4.93
CA VAL A 96 18.43 25.17 5.15
C VAL A 96 17.78 25.50 3.84
N ILE A 97 16.48 25.25 3.75
CA ILE A 97 15.66 25.54 2.58
C ILE A 97 14.67 26.65 2.97
N GLY A 98 14.91 27.84 2.43
CA GLY A 98 14.08 29.03 2.64
C GLY A 98 13.17 29.27 1.44
N PHE A 99 11.89 29.51 1.68
CA PHE A 99 10.89 29.78 0.64
C PHE A 99 9.76 30.66 1.16
N VAL A 100 8.90 31.12 0.25
CA VAL A 100 7.67 31.85 0.56
C VAL A 100 6.49 31.00 0.11
N SER A 101 5.55 30.72 1.01
CA SER A 101 4.33 29.99 0.66
C SER A 101 3.22 30.23 1.67
N ASP A 102 2.03 30.55 1.17
CA ASP A 102 0.80 30.59 1.98
C ASP A 102 0.28 29.17 2.30
N ASN A 103 0.76 28.14 1.58
CA ASN A 103 0.34 26.74 1.70
C ASN A 103 1.36 25.87 2.45
N TYR A 104 2.12 26.43 3.39
CA TYR A 104 3.19 25.70 4.08
C TYR A 104 2.70 24.44 4.82
N ASN A 105 1.44 24.42 5.32
CA ASN A 105 0.86 23.24 5.97
C ASN A 105 0.79 22.03 5.03
N LYS A 106 0.50 22.27 3.75
CA LYS A 106 0.48 21.21 2.73
C LYS A 106 1.89 20.70 2.47
N ILE A 107 2.87 21.60 2.34
CA ILE A 107 4.30 21.24 2.22
C ILE A 107 4.74 20.37 3.39
N LEU A 108 4.46 20.75 4.64
CA LEU A 108 4.81 19.95 5.82
C LEU A 108 4.16 18.56 5.79
N SER A 109 2.91 18.46 5.33
CA SER A 109 2.22 17.18 5.20
C SER A 109 2.91 16.27 4.16
N GLU A 110 3.35 16.84 3.03
CA GLU A 110 4.07 16.10 1.98
C GLU A 110 5.50 15.71 2.40
N LEU A 111 6.20 16.55 3.16
CA LEU A 111 7.49 16.20 3.77
C LEU A 111 7.34 15.01 4.70
N GLN A 112 6.37 15.05 5.62
CA GLN A 112 6.12 13.94 6.56
C GLN A 112 5.77 12.64 5.83
N ARG A 113 4.98 12.71 4.75
CA ARG A 113 4.66 11.56 3.91
C ARG A 113 5.90 10.96 3.26
N ASN A 114 6.88 11.77 2.92
CA ASN A 114 8.17 11.32 2.39
C ASN A 114 9.21 11.05 3.50
N LYS A 115 8.77 10.91 4.76
CA LYS A 115 9.61 10.67 5.95
C LYS A 115 10.66 11.74 6.20
N ILE A 116 10.37 12.97 5.80
CA ILE A 116 11.19 14.14 6.07
C ILE A 116 10.57 14.87 7.25
N PHE A 117 11.31 14.88 8.36
CA PHE A 117 10.95 15.59 9.58
C PHE A 117 11.98 16.69 9.78
N PRO A 118 11.62 17.96 9.52
CA PRO A 118 12.51 19.07 9.74
C PRO A 118 13.06 19.09 11.17
N LEU A 119 14.37 19.29 11.31
CA LEU A 119 15.03 19.46 12.61
C LEU A 119 14.67 20.81 13.22
N LEU A 120 14.45 21.81 12.38
CA LEU A 120 14.04 23.16 12.76
C LEU A 120 13.08 23.71 11.70
N LEU A 121 12.01 24.33 12.16
CA LEU A 121 11.04 25.04 11.33
C LEU A 121 10.88 26.46 11.87
N SER A 122 11.14 27.46 11.03
CA SER A 122 10.93 28.88 11.37
C SER A 122 9.97 29.50 10.36
N GLN A 123 8.88 30.10 10.84
CA GLN A 123 7.90 30.78 9.99
C GLN A 123 7.72 32.24 10.42
N ILE A 124 7.73 33.14 9.44
CA ILE A 124 7.35 34.53 9.62
C ILE A 124 5.97 34.72 8.99
N ALA A 125 4.92 34.63 9.81
CA ALA A 125 3.53 34.65 9.35
C ALA A 125 3.18 35.90 8.53
N SER A 126 3.71 37.07 8.90
CA SER A 126 3.46 38.34 8.20
C SER A 126 4.04 38.40 6.78
N ALA A 127 5.03 37.56 6.46
CA ALA A 127 5.73 37.56 5.19
C ALA A 127 5.58 36.25 4.41
N GLY A 128 4.85 35.27 4.95
CA GLY A 128 4.72 33.93 4.36
C GLY A 128 6.06 33.18 4.23
N ARG A 129 7.13 33.66 4.87
CA ARG A 129 8.49 33.11 4.76
C ARG A 129 8.64 31.92 5.69
N VAL A 130 9.15 30.82 5.16
CA VAL A 130 9.39 29.57 5.87
C VAL A 130 10.84 29.15 5.63
N ASN A 131 11.53 28.81 6.71
CA ASN A 131 12.83 28.16 6.67
C ASN A 131 12.71 26.78 7.29
N ILE A 132 13.18 25.78 6.56
CA ILE A 132 13.16 24.38 6.99
C ILE A 132 14.61 23.90 7.03
N VAL A 133 15.01 23.32 8.15
CA VAL A 133 16.32 22.68 8.31
C VAL A 133 16.14 21.17 8.22
N VAL A 134 16.83 20.53 7.27
CA VAL A 134 16.81 19.08 7.04
C VAL A 134 18.24 18.55 6.98
N THR A 135 18.40 17.24 7.10
CA THR A 135 19.69 16.59 6.88
C THR A 135 20.11 16.68 5.41
N GLY A 136 21.41 16.67 5.14
CA GLY A 136 21.98 16.89 3.81
C GLY A 136 21.47 15.88 2.78
N ASN A 137 21.34 14.62 3.18
CA ASN A 137 20.78 13.54 2.34
C ASN A 137 19.28 13.71 1.99
N GLN A 138 18.55 14.59 2.68
CA GLN A 138 17.14 14.89 2.41
C GLN A 138 16.95 16.17 1.59
N THR A 139 18.02 16.90 1.28
CA THR A 139 17.94 18.22 0.62
C THR A 139 17.21 18.17 -0.71
N GLU A 140 17.55 17.23 -1.59
CA GLU A 140 16.95 17.14 -2.92
C GLU A 140 15.47 16.77 -2.87
N ILE A 141 15.09 15.79 -2.05
CA ILE A 141 13.69 15.38 -1.89
C ILE A 141 12.86 16.53 -1.32
N THR A 142 13.38 17.20 -0.28
CA THR A 142 12.72 18.36 0.34
C THR A 142 12.50 19.48 -0.66
N LYS A 143 13.53 19.80 -1.46
CA LYS A 143 13.45 20.80 -2.52
C LYS A 143 12.37 20.42 -3.55
N ASN A 144 12.36 19.21 -4.07
CA ASN A 144 11.40 18.77 -5.10
C ASN A 144 9.95 18.87 -4.61
N ILE A 145 9.69 18.47 -3.36
CA ILE A 145 8.37 18.60 -2.73
C ILE A 145 7.94 20.07 -2.65
N ILE A 146 8.83 20.96 -2.18
CA ILE A 146 8.54 22.40 -2.07
C ILE A 146 8.30 23.00 -3.46
N GLU A 147 9.13 22.67 -4.46
CA GLU A 147 8.97 23.12 -5.84
C GLU A 147 7.64 22.68 -6.45
N THR A 148 7.21 21.45 -6.16
CA THR A 148 5.94 20.89 -6.63
C THR A 148 4.77 21.72 -6.14
N GLU A 149 4.77 22.07 -4.85
CA GLU A 149 3.70 22.85 -4.23
C GLU A 149 3.73 24.34 -4.59
N ILE A 150 4.91 24.96 -4.67
CA ILE A 150 5.03 26.40 -4.99
C ILE A 150 4.79 26.67 -6.47
N TYR A 151 5.35 25.84 -7.36
CA TYR A 151 5.28 26.08 -8.80
C TYR A 151 4.16 25.31 -9.50
N GLY A 152 3.40 24.49 -8.77
CA GLY A 152 2.35 23.64 -9.35
C GLY A 152 2.90 22.66 -10.39
N LYS A 153 4.13 22.17 -10.19
CA LYS A 153 4.68 21.11 -11.04
C LYS A 153 3.83 19.85 -10.88
N PRO A 154 3.72 19.00 -11.92
CA PRO A 154 3.09 17.71 -11.76
C PRO A 154 3.79 16.91 -10.67
N LYS A 155 3.01 16.26 -9.81
CA LYS A 155 3.53 15.41 -8.75
C LYS A 155 4.11 14.14 -9.37
N THR A 156 5.37 13.81 -9.09
CA THR A 156 5.97 12.57 -9.57
C THR A 156 5.77 11.44 -8.56
N VAL A 157 5.23 10.31 -9.02
CA VAL A 157 5.03 9.09 -8.24
C VAL A 157 5.91 7.99 -8.81
N HIS A 158 6.83 7.48 -7.99
CA HIS A 158 7.80 6.46 -8.40
C HIS A 158 7.30 5.05 -8.03
N LEU A 159 7.21 4.18 -9.03
CA LEU A 159 6.65 2.83 -8.93
C LEU A 159 7.76 1.77 -9.00
N ALA A 160 7.79 0.88 -8.02
CA ALA A 160 8.58 -0.34 -8.02
C ALA A 160 7.65 -1.55 -8.24
N LEU A 161 7.65 -2.11 -9.45
CA LEU A 161 6.77 -3.20 -9.84
C LEU A 161 7.44 -4.56 -9.64
N ILE A 162 6.84 -5.40 -8.80
CA ILE A 162 7.36 -6.71 -8.45
C ILE A 162 6.44 -7.80 -9.00
N GLY A 163 6.97 -8.63 -9.89
CA GLY A 163 6.21 -9.62 -10.63
C GLY A 163 5.66 -9.03 -11.93
N HIS A 164 6.23 -9.42 -13.06
CA HIS A 164 5.84 -8.94 -14.40
C HIS A 164 5.22 -10.03 -15.27
N GLY A 165 4.55 -11.01 -14.64
CA GLY A 165 3.75 -12.04 -15.32
C GLY A 165 2.52 -11.46 -16.02
N ASN A 166 1.47 -12.27 -16.22
CA ASN A 166 0.29 -11.84 -16.98
C ASN A 166 -0.32 -10.52 -16.47
N VAL A 167 -0.57 -10.41 -15.16
CA VAL A 167 -1.14 -9.19 -14.55
C VAL A 167 -0.13 -8.04 -14.56
N GLY A 168 1.07 -8.24 -13.98
CA GLY A 168 2.06 -7.17 -13.84
C GLY A 168 2.58 -6.64 -15.18
N GLY A 169 2.81 -7.50 -16.18
CA GLY A 169 3.18 -7.08 -17.51
C GLY A 169 2.07 -6.29 -18.22
N THR A 170 0.80 -6.68 -18.02
CA THR A 170 -0.35 -5.91 -18.51
C THR A 170 -0.47 -4.56 -17.80
N LEU A 171 -0.20 -4.51 -16.49
CA LEU A 171 -0.19 -3.28 -15.71
C LEU A 171 0.84 -2.28 -16.24
N VAL A 172 2.06 -2.74 -16.55
CA VAL A 172 3.10 -1.89 -17.16
C VAL A 172 2.57 -1.22 -18.43
N GLU A 173 1.99 -2.00 -19.36
CA GLU A 173 1.43 -1.43 -20.59
C GLU A 173 0.33 -0.42 -20.30
N GLN A 174 -0.61 -0.74 -19.40
CA GLN A 174 -1.70 0.17 -19.06
C GLN A 174 -1.21 1.50 -18.48
N ILE A 175 -0.15 1.47 -17.65
CA ILE A 175 0.49 2.68 -17.12
C ILE A 175 1.13 3.49 -18.24
N LEU A 176 1.93 2.85 -19.11
CA LEU A 176 2.61 3.52 -20.22
C LEU A 176 1.61 4.15 -21.20
N ASP A 177 0.57 3.41 -21.59
CA ASP A 177 -0.47 3.87 -22.50
C ASP A 177 -1.25 5.06 -21.94
N SER A 178 -1.45 5.11 -20.61
CA SER A 178 -2.27 6.15 -19.96
C SER A 178 -1.43 7.32 -19.40
N ALA A 179 -0.10 7.24 -19.45
CA ALA A 179 0.80 8.17 -18.77
C ALA A 179 0.57 9.64 -19.19
N HIS A 180 0.42 9.88 -20.50
CA HIS A 180 0.19 11.22 -21.03
C HIS A 180 -1.15 11.82 -20.56
N ASP A 181 -2.22 11.02 -20.60
CA ASP A 181 -3.55 11.46 -20.17
C ASP A 181 -3.62 11.74 -18.67
N ILE A 182 -2.96 10.91 -17.86
CA ILE A 182 -2.89 11.09 -16.40
C ILE A 182 -2.09 12.34 -16.04
N LEU A 183 -0.96 12.58 -16.72
CA LEU A 183 -0.17 13.79 -16.53
C LEU A 183 -0.99 15.05 -16.81
N ASN A 184 -1.70 15.07 -17.93
CA ASN A 184 -2.49 16.23 -18.33
C ASN A 184 -3.73 16.44 -17.46
N ARG A 185 -4.48 15.37 -17.17
CA ARG A 185 -5.77 15.46 -16.46
C ARG A 185 -5.64 15.54 -14.96
N LYS A 186 -4.67 14.82 -14.37
CA LYS A 186 -4.51 14.70 -12.92
C LYS A 186 -3.29 15.45 -12.38
N ARG A 187 -2.43 16.02 -13.24
CA ARG A 187 -1.15 16.63 -12.84
C ARG A 187 -0.27 15.64 -12.05
N VAL A 188 -0.32 14.36 -12.41
CA VAL A 188 0.48 13.28 -11.80
C VAL A 188 1.36 12.65 -12.87
N GLU A 189 2.66 12.61 -12.63
CA GLU A 189 3.63 11.92 -13.45
C GLU A 189 3.95 10.56 -12.82
N LEU A 190 3.56 9.47 -13.48
CA LEU A 190 3.88 8.11 -13.03
C LEU A 190 5.21 7.64 -13.65
N LYS A 191 6.18 7.29 -12.82
CA LYS A 191 7.47 6.74 -13.27
C LYS A 191 7.67 5.33 -12.76
N ILE A 192 7.70 4.35 -13.66
CA ILE A 192 8.11 2.98 -13.32
C ILE A 192 9.62 2.98 -13.21
N VAL A 193 10.15 2.97 -11.99
CA VAL A 193 11.60 3.08 -11.73
C VAL A 193 12.28 1.75 -11.50
N ALA A 194 11.51 0.74 -11.11
CA ALA A 194 12.02 -0.62 -10.93
C ALA A 194 11.00 -1.63 -11.46
N ILE A 195 11.49 -2.66 -12.15
CA ILE A 195 10.73 -3.85 -12.51
C ILE A 195 11.53 -5.07 -12.08
N ALA A 196 10.94 -5.93 -11.25
CA ALA A 196 11.63 -7.07 -10.67
C ALA A 196 10.86 -8.38 -10.82
N ASN A 197 11.60 -9.49 -10.79
CA ASN A 197 11.07 -10.83 -10.51
C ASN A 197 11.88 -11.46 -9.37
N SER A 198 11.72 -12.77 -9.16
CA SER A 198 12.42 -13.50 -8.08
C SER A 198 13.94 -13.60 -8.24
N ARG A 199 14.50 -13.21 -9.40
CA ARG A 199 15.93 -13.36 -9.71
C ARG A 199 16.60 -12.03 -10.08
N LYS A 200 15.92 -11.22 -10.90
CA LYS A 200 16.48 -10.02 -11.51
C LYS A 200 15.63 -8.79 -11.24
N VAL A 201 16.28 -7.64 -11.17
CA VAL A 201 15.65 -6.32 -11.14
C VAL A 201 16.27 -5.43 -12.22
N ALA A 202 15.47 -4.61 -12.88
CA ALA A 202 15.95 -3.55 -13.73
C ALA A 202 15.57 -2.20 -13.12
N PHE A 203 16.53 -1.28 -13.12
CA PHE A 203 16.38 0.06 -12.56
C PHE A 203 16.45 1.14 -13.65
N ASN A 204 15.63 2.18 -13.53
CA ASN A 204 15.68 3.35 -14.40
C ASN A 204 15.07 4.58 -13.70
N LYS A 205 15.91 5.52 -13.27
CA LYS A 205 15.48 6.75 -12.59
C LYS A 205 14.50 7.59 -13.42
N ALA A 206 14.68 7.63 -14.73
CA ALA A 206 13.83 8.43 -15.62
C ALA A 206 12.44 7.81 -15.85
N GLY A 207 12.25 6.54 -15.48
CA GLY A 207 11.06 5.77 -15.80
C GLY A 207 11.27 4.87 -17.03
N PHE A 208 10.77 3.64 -16.97
CA PHE A 208 10.76 2.73 -18.12
C PHE A 208 9.79 3.18 -19.20
N GLY A 209 10.14 2.90 -20.47
CA GLY A 209 9.25 3.01 -21.62
C GLY A 209 8.81 1.64 -22.14
N SER A 210 8.39 1.58 -23.40
CA SER A 210 7.92 0.35 -24.06
C SER A 210 9.00 -0.75 -24.19
N ASP A 211 10.28 -0.39 -23.99
CA ASP A 211 11.43 -1.31 -24.04
C ASP A 211 11.68 -2.07 -22.73
N TRP A 212 10.81 -1.89 -21.72
CA TRP A 212 10.99 -2.44 -20.37
C TRP A 212 11.26 -3.95 -20.33
N ARG A 213 10.62 -4.74 -21.22
CA ARG A 213 10.84 -6.20 -21.30
C ARG A 213 12.28 -6.54 -21.66
N GLN A 214 12.90 -5.77 -22.55
CA GLN A 214 14.30 -5.97 -22.92
C GLN A 214 15.21 -5.59 -21.75
N LYS A 215 14.91 -4.48 -21.07
CA LYS A 215 15.69 -4.02 -19.91
C LYS A 215 15.75 -5.05 -18.78
N ILE A 216 14.61 -5.65 -18.41
CA ILE A 216 14.59 -6.71 -17.39
C ILE A 216 15.25 -8.01 -17.88
N LYS A 217 15.07 -8.38 -19.15
CA LYS A 217 15.67 -9.59 -19.73
C LYS A 217 17.20 -9.55 -19.66
N TYR A 218 17.79 -8.41 -20.02
CA TYR A 218 19.25 -8.22 -20.07
C TYR A 218 19.86 -7.65 -18.79
N SER A 219 19.05 -7.35 -17.78
CA SER A 219 19.58 -6.91 -16.48
C SER A 219 20.49 -7.97 -15.85
N GLN A 220 21.55 -7.49 -15.23
CA GLN A 220 22.51 -8.28 -14.43
C GLN A 220 22.33 -8.05 -12.93
N ASN A 221 21.45 -7.13 -12.53
CA ASN A 221 21.25 -6.82 -11.12
C ASN A 221 20.38 -7.91 -10.47
N GLU A 222 20.85 -8.41 -9.33
CA GLU A 222 20.11 -9.36 -8.52
C GLU A 222 18.93 -8.68 -7.82
N SER A 223 17.79 -9.36 -7.81
CA SER A 223 16.59 -8.83 -7.15
C SER A 223 16.67 -9.00 -5.64
N SER A 224 16.70 -7.89 -4.92
CA SER A 224 16.52 -7.89 -3.47
C SER A 224 15.73 -6.67 -3.00
N VAL A 225 15.06 -6.79 -1.86
CA VAL A 225 14.34 -5.67 -1.24
C VAL A 225 15.30 -4.53 -0.94
N GLN A 226 16.50 -4.85 -0.44
CA GLN A 226 17.52 -3.87 -0.12
C GLN A 226 17.94 -3.08 -1.38
N SER A 227 18.16 -3.75 -2.51
CA SER A 227 18.51 -3.05 -3.76
C SER A 227 17.46 -2.04 -4.22
N LEU A 228 16.18 -2.31 -3.99
CA LEU A 228 15.08 -1.40 -4.34
C LEU A 228 15.06 -0.17 -3.42
N VAL A 229 15.30 -0.38 -2.13
CA VAL A 229 15.40 0.69 -1.13
C VAL A 229 16.64 1.56 -1.40
N ASP A 230 17.79 0.93 -1.64
CA ASP A 230 19.05 1.62 -1.91
C ASP A 230 18.93 2.49 -3.15
N PHE A 231 18.34 1.96 -4.24
CA PHE A 231 18.09 2.72 -5.46
C PHE A 231 17.19 3.94 -5.24
N ALA A 232 16.15 3.80 -4.41
CA ALA A 232 15.27 4.91 -4.08
C ALA A 232 15.98 6.01 -3.28
N ASN A 233 16.82 5.60 -2.32
CA ASN A 233 17.61 6.51 -1.48
C ASN A 233 18.70 7.22 -2.28
N GLU A 234 19.49 6.48 -3.07
CA GLU A 234 20.58 7.01 -3.91
C GLU A 234 20.08 8.07 -4.88
N HIS A 235 18.88 7.89 -5.42
CA HIS A 235 18.31 8.80 -6.40
C HIS A 235 17.32 9.80 -5.84
N HIS A 236 17.16 9.85 -4.51
CA HIS A 236 16.29 10.79 -3.82
C HIS A 236 14.85 10.75 -4.37
N LEU A 237 14.31 9.55 -4.51
CA LEU A 237 12.97 9.35 -5.07
C LEU A 237 11.89 9.64 -4.03
N GLU A 238 10.81 10.31 -4.47
CA GLU A 238 9.66 10.68 -3.66
C GLU A 238 8.40 9.88 -4.01
N ASN A 239 7.37 9.96 -3.15
CA ASN A 239 6.04 9.41 -3.39
C ASN A 239 6.03 7.92 -3.77
N LEU A 240 6.93 7.15 -3.15
CA LEU A 240 7.22 5.77 -3.51
C LEU A 240 6.00 4.84 -3.37
N VAL A 241 5.80 3.97 -4.35
CA VAL A 241 4.81 2.89 -4.33
C VAL A 241 5.46 1.58 -4.75
N MET A 242 5.40 0.59 -3.89
CA MET A 242 5.74 -0.80 -4.22
C MET A 242 4.46 -1.51 -4.67
N VAL A 243 4.53 -2.18 -5.82
CA VAL A 243 3.40 -2.92 -6.39
C VAL A 243 3.73 -4.41 -6.44
N ASP A 244 3.04 -5.22 -5.66
CA ASP A 244 3.17 -6.68 -5.67
C ASP A 244 2.12 -7.34 -6.57
N ASN A 245 2.57 -7.82 -7.73
CA ASN A 245 1.79 -8.65 -8.64
C ASN A 245 2.27 -10.11 -8.67
N THR A 246 2.85 -10.58 -7.57
CA THR A 246 3.25 -11.98 -7.39
C THR A 246 2.16 -12.79 -6.66
N ALA A 247 2.37 -14.11 -6.58
CA ALA A 247 1.64 -15.01 -5.70
C ALA A 247 2.56 -15.59 -4.61
N SER A 248 3.64 -14.88 -4.26
CA SER A 248 4.69 -15.39 -3.38
C SER A 248 4.34 -15.22 -1.91
N LYS A 249 4.37 -16.31 -1.14
CA LYS A 249 4.20 -16.27 0.32
C LYS A 249 5.39 -15.64 1.04
N ASP A 250 6.57 -15.77 0.46
CA ASP A 250 7.79 -15.22 1.08
C ASP A 250 7.97 -13.75 0.75
N PHE A 251 7.54 -13.30 -0.43
CA PHE A 251 7.71 -11.91 -0.82
C PHE A 251 6.91 -10.96 0.09
N VAL A 252 5.67 -11.33 0.45
CA VAL A 252 4.81 -10.46 1.25
C VAL A 252 5.35 -10.16 2.66
N LYS A 253 6.24 -11.01 3.18
CA LYS A 253 6.94 -10.79 4.46
C LYS A 253 7.83 -9.55 4.44
N ASN A 254 8.16 -9.04 3.26
CA ASN A 254 8.98 -7.84 3.08
C ASN A 254 8.17 -6.54 3.08
N TYR A 255 6.84 -6.59 3.10
CA TYR A 255 5.99 -5.39 3.12
C TYR A 255 6.34 -4.41 4.26
N PRO A 256 6.62 -4.86 5.51
CA PRO A 256 7.08 -3.98 6.58
C PRO A 256 8.32 -3.17 6.21
N ILE A 257 9.32 -3.78 5.57
CA ILE A 257 10.58 -3.13 5.18
C ILE A 257 10.29 -2.00 4.18
N PHE A 258 9.41 -2.23 3.20
CA PHE A 258 9.01 -1.19 2.25
C PHE A 258 8.32 -0.01 2.94
N VAL A 259 7.36 -0.29 3.84
CA VAL A 259 6.65 0.76 4.60
C VAL A 259 7.61 1.57 5.48
N GLU A 260 8.55 0.89 6.14
CA GLU A 260 9.61 1.51 6.94
C GLU A 260 10.60 2.32 6.10
N ASN A 261 10.68 2.08 4.79
CA ASN A 261 11.49 2.86 3.86
C ASN A 261 10.66 3.83 3.00
N GLY A 262 9.43 4.15 3.42
CA GLY A 262 8.65 5.22 2.82
C GLY A 262 7.79 4.81 1.62
N PHE A 263 7.65 3.53 1.32
CA PHE A 263 6.78 3.04 0.26
C PHE A 263 5.34 2.87 0.75
N ASP A 264 4.40 3.34 -0.05
CA ASP A 264 3.04 2.79 -0.01
C ASP A 264 3.03 1.44 -0.72
N VAL A 265 2.05 0.60 -0.41
CA VAL A 265 1.94 -0.74 -0.97
C VAL A 265 0.66 -0.85 -1.78
N VAL A 266 0.76 -1.41 -2.98
CA VAL A 266 -0.38 -1.89 -3.76
C VAL A 266 -0.14 -3.35 -4.06
N GLY A 267 -1.13 -4.23 -3.89
CA GLY A 267 -0.93 -5.64 -4.17
C GLY A 267 -2.15 -6.33 -4.75
N SER A 268 -1.91 -7.22 -5.71
CA SER A 268 -2.88 -8.26 -6.10
C SER A 268 -2.63 -9.60 -5.40
N ASN A 269 -1.65 -9.64 -4.50
CA ASN A 269 -1.30 -10.80 -3.72
C ASN A 269 -2.22 -10.92 -2.49
N LYS A 270 -3.04 -11.97 -2.48
CA LYS A 270 -4.02 -12.25 -1.43
C LYS A 270 -3.41 -12.66 -0.10
N ILE A 271 -2.20 -13.23 -0.14
CA ILE A 271 -1.61 -13.97 0.98
C ILE A 271 -1.48 -13.08 2.21
N TYR A 272 -1.00 -11.84 2.07
CA TYR A 272 -0.78 -10.97 3.21
C TYR A 272 -2.06 -10.71 4.01
N ASN A 273 -3.17 -10.47 3.31
CA ASN A 273 -4.47 -10.25 3.92
C ASN A 273 -5.13 -11.53 4.44
N THR A 274 -4.44 -12.67 4.38
CA THR A 274 -4.85 -13.96 4.96
C THR A 274 -3.84 -14.52 5.97
N LEU A 275 -2.76 -13.79 6.28
CA LEU A 275 -1.83 -14.15 7.36
C LEU A 275 -2.54 -14.10 8.73
N PRO A 276 -2.01 -14.74 9.79
CA PRO A 276 -2.61 -14.70 11.13
C PRO A 276 -3.03 -13.29 11.56
N ILE A 277 -4.14 -13.17 12.29
CA ILE A 277 -4.75 -11.88 12.64
C ILE A 277 -3.78 -10.93 13.35
N ALA A 278 -2.84 -11.48 14.13
CA ALA A 278 -1.80 -10.70 14.79
C ALA A 278 -0.85 -10.01 13.78
N GLU A 279 -0.39 -10.73 12.77
CA GLU A 279 0.46 -10.17 11.70
C GLU A 279 -0.30 -9.14 10.88
N TYR A 280 -1.55 -9.44 10.53
CA TYR A 280 -2.44 -8.51 9.82
C TYR A 280 -2.59 -7.18 10.58
N ARG A 281 -2.92 -7.23 11.89
CA ARG A 281 -3.09 -6.04 12.73
C ARG A 281 -1.80 -5.28 12.97
N ASN A 282 -0.68 -6.00 13.18
CA ASN A 282 0.63 -5.38 13.34
C ASN A 282 1.02 -4.56 12.12
N PHE A 283 0.72 -5.04 10.91
CA PHE A 283 0.97 -4.30 9.69
C PHE A 283 0.11 -3.04 9.55
N ARG A 284 -1.17 -3.10 9.92
CA ARG A 284 -2.04 -1.91 9.92
C ARG A 284 -1.52 -0.82 10.85
N LYS A 285 -1.09 -1.20 12.05
CA LYS A 285 -0.41 -0.27 12.99
C LYS A 285 0.88 0.29 12.41
N LEU A 286 1.67 -0.53 11.70
CA LEU A 286 2.90 -0.08 11.06
C LEU A 286 2.61 0.94 9.94
N LEU A 287 1.58 0.69 9.12
CA LEU A 287 1.12 1.62 8.09
C LEU A 287 0.71 2.97 8.70
N GLU A 288 -0.11 2.96 9.75
CA GLU A 288 -0.53 4.17 10.48
C GLU A 288 0.67 4.94 11.04
N LYS A 289 1.56 4.25 11.77
CA LYS A 289 2.79 4.83 12.34
C LYS A 289 3.64 5.54 11.28
N ASN A 290 3.72 4.96 10.08
CA ASN A 290 4.53 5.49 8.99
C ASN A 290 3.76 6.41 8.03
N LYS A 291 2.47 6.67 8.29
CA LYS A 291 1.57 7.42 7.40
C LYS A 291 1.55 6.86 5.98
N LYS A 292 1.54 5.53 5.86
CA LYS A 292 1.50 4.79 4.59
C LYS A 292 0.19 4.06 4.43
N LYS A 293 -0.11 3.69 3.18
CA LYS A 293 -1.31 2.98 2.81
C LYS A 293 -0.95 1.65 2.14
N TYR A 294 -1.84 0.67 2.35
CA TYR A 294 -1.83 -0.59 1.60
C TYR A 294 -3.19 -0.76 0.93
N LEU A 295 -3.21 -0.72 -0.40
CA LEU A 295 -4.40 -0.97 -1.21
C LEU A 295 -4.31 -2.31 -1.94
N TYR A 296 -5.44 -2.98 -2.08
CA TYR A 296 -5.52 -4.36 -2.55
C TYR A 296 -6.92 -4.70 -3.05
N GLU A 297 -7.56 -3.77 -3.77
CA GLU A 297 -8.92 -3.95 -4.31
C GLU A 297 -9.04 -5.29 -5.05
N THR A 298 -7.98 -5.62 -5.78
CA THR A 298 -7.95 -6.79 -6.67
C THR A 298 -7.82 -8.14 -5.98
N ASN A 299 -7.65 -8.15 -4.66
CA ASN A 299 -7.64 -9.39 -3.89
C ASN A 299 -9.01 -10.09 -3.92
N VAL A 300 -10.11 -9.35 -4.07
CA VAL A 300 -11.46 -9.91 -4.17
C VAL A 300 -12.22 -9.22 -5.30
N GLY A 301 -12.72 -10.00 -6.28
CA GLY A 301 -13.50 -9.43 -7.39
C GLY A 301 -12.67 -8.80 -8.52
N ALA A 302 -11.35 -9.02 -8.55
CA ALA A 302 -10.43 -8.56 -9.59
C ALA A 302 -10.43 -7.03 -9.82
N GLY A 303 -11.24 -6.51 -10.75
CA GLY A 303 -11.31 -5.07 -11.01
C GLY A 303 -12.57 -4.41 -10.45
N LEU A 304 -13.45 -5.19 -9.82
CA LEU A 304 -14.71 -4.71 -9.27
C LEU A 304 -14.45 -3.92 -7.97
N PRO A 305 -15.18 -2.81 -7.72
CA PRO A 305 -15.00 -1.97 -6.54
C PRO A 305 -15.71 -2.60 -5.33
N LEU A 306 -15.20 -3.72 -4.82
CA LEU A 306 -15.81 -4.48 -3.73
C LEU A 306 -15.23 -4.09 -2.37
N ILE A 307 -13.91 -4.14 -2.22
CA ILE A 307 -13.23 -3.86 -0.95
C ILE A 307 -13.49 -2.41 -0.53
N ASP A 308 -13.34 -1.46 -1.44
CA ASP A 308 -13.62 -0.05 -1.14
C ASP A 308 -15.09 0.19 -0.78
N THR A 309 -16.03 -0.50 -1.43
CA THR A 309 -17.47 -0.39 -1.11
C THR A 309 -17.74 -0.89 0.31
N ILE A 310 -17.20 -2.06 0.66
CA ILE A 310 -17.36 -2.64 2.01
C ILE A 310 -16.73 -1.72 3.07
N LYS A 311 -15.50 -1.25 2.84
CA LYS A 311 -14.82 -0.30 3.73
C LYS A 311 -15.63 0.97 3.95
N LEU A 312 -16.19 1.52 2.87
CA LEU A 312 -16.96 2.76 2.95
C LEU A 312 -18.24 2.57 3.76
N LEU A 313 -18.98 1.49 3.52
CA LEU A 313 -20.19 1.15 4.28
C LEU A 313 -19.85 0.98 5.77
N HIS A 314 -18.86 0.15 6.09
CA HIS A 314 -18.41 -0.08 7.46
C HIS A 314 -17.96 1.22 8.15
N LEU A 315 -17.14 2.03 7.47
CA LEU A 315 -16.66 3.32 8.00
C LEU A 315 -17.81 4.31 8.25
N SER A 316 -18.88 4.26 7.45
CA SER A 316 -20.06 5.12 7.63
C SER A 316 -20.97 4.69 8.80
N GLY A 317 -20.66 3.56 9.44
CA GLY A 317 -21.47 2.98 10.51
C GLY A 317 -22.66 2.14 10.00
N GLU A 318 -22.70 1.81 8.70
CA GLU A 318 -23.70 0.89 8.16
C GLU A 318 -23.43 -0.53 8.69
N ASN A 319 -24.49 -1.17 9.19
CA ASN A 319 -24.41 -2.54 9.68
C ASN A 319 -24.56 -3.52 8.51
N ILE A 320 -23.43 -4.00 7.99
CA ILE A 320 -23.42 -5.08 7.01
C ILE A 320 -23.81 -6.38 7.73
N THR A 321 -24.90 -7.01 7.28
CA THR A 321 -25.48 -8.21 7.93
C THR A 321 -25.08 -9.50 7.23
N ARG A 322 -24.77 -9.45 5.93
CA ARG A 322 -24.33 -10.61 5.16
C ARG A 322 -23.62 -10.20 3.88
N ILE A 323 -22.57 -10.93 3.51
CA ILE A 323 -21.97 -10.85 2.18
C ILE A 323 -21.97 -12.23 1.55
N LYS A 324 -22.67 -12.37 0.43
CA LYS A 324 -22.83 -13.64 -0.27
C LYS A 324 -22.45 -13.48 -1.74
N GLY A 325 -21.78 -14.45 -2.34
CA GLY A 325 -21.39 -14.31 -3.73
C GLY A 325 -20.69 -15.50 -4.37
N VAL A 326 -20.46 -15.39 -5.67
CA VAL A 326 -19.63 -16.32 -6.45
C VAL A 326 -18.29 -15.66 -6.70
N PHE A 327 -17.25 -16.18 -6.06
CA PHE A 327 -15.93 -15.55 -5.98
C PHE A 327 -14.90 -16.12 -6.97
N SER A 328 -15.18 -17.29 -7.55
CA SER A 328 -14.26 -17.99 -8.47
C SER A 328 -14.83 -17.99 -9.88
N GLY A 329 -14.08 -17.46 -10.84
CA GLY A 329 -14.46 -17.48 -12.25
C GLY A 329 -14.50 -18.90 -12.82
N THR A 330 -13.60 -19.77 -12.35
CA THR A 330 -13.55 -21.19 -12.74
C THR A 330 -14.78 -21.94 -12.26
N LEU A 331 -15.11 -21.84 -10.97
CA LEU A 331 -16.30 -22.51 -10.41
C LEU A 331 -17.60 -21.88 -10.92
N SER A 332 -17.59 -20.56 -11.19
CA SER A 332 -18.68 -19.89 -11.89
C SER A 332 -18.92 -20.54 -13.25
N TYR A 333 -17.87 -20.68 -14.08
CA TYR A 333 -17.98 -21.34 -15.38
C TYR A 333 -18.47 -22.78 -15.26
N VAL A 334 -17.87 -23.58 -14.39
CA VAL A 334 -18.23 -25.00 -14.22
C VAL A 334 -19.69 -25.14 -13.83
N PHE A 335 -20.16 -24.45 -12.78
CA PHE A 335 -21.53 -24.62 -12.31
C PHE A 335 -22.58 -23.88 -13.16
N ASN A 336 -22.22 -22.81 -13.87
CA ASN A 336 -23.10 -22.19 -14.87
C ASN A 336 -23.40 -23.17 -16.01
N ASN A 337 -22.39 -23.91 -16.48
CA ASN A 337 -22.56 -24.90 -17.54
C ASN A 337 -23.21 -26.19 -17.02
N PHE A 338 -22.73 -26.73 -15.90
CA PHE A 338 -23.22 -27.98 -15.33
C PHE A 338 -24.70 -27.90 -14.92
N SER A 339 -25.16 -26.74 -14.42
CA SER A 339 -26.57 -26.56 -14.07
C SER A 339 -27.51 -26.57 -15.27
N LEU A 340 -27.05 -26.09 -16.44
CA LEU A 340 -27.91 -25.87 -17.61
C LEU A 340 -27.81 -26.99 -18.66
N ARG A 341 -26.64 -27.61 -18.81
CA ARG A 341 -26.37 -28.64 -19.84
C ARG A 341 -26.62 -30.02 -19.27
N ASN A 342 -27.03 -31.00 -20.07
CA ASN A 342 -27.20 -32.39 -19.62
C ASN A 342 -25.89 -33.20 -19.69
N ASP A 343 -24.75 -32.54 -19.50
CA ASP A 343 -23.43 -33.15 -19.59
C ASP A 343 -22.91 -33.56 -18.21
N LYS A 344 -21.96 -34.51 -18.21
CA LYS A 344 -21.24 -34.97 -17.02
C LYS A 344 -20.40 -33.85 -16.40
N PHE A 345 -20.21 -33.90 -15.07
CA PHE A 345 -19.41 -32.91 -14.35
C PHE A 345 -17.94 -32.94 -14.79
N SER A 346 -17.40 -34.14 -14.99
CA SER A 346 -16.06 -34.39 -15.53
C SER A 346 -15.87 -33.75 -16.90
N THR A 347 -16.85 -33.87 -17.81
CA THR A 347 -16.81 -33.25 -19.15
C THR A 347 -16.74 -31.73 -19.06
N ILE A 348 -17.60 -31.09 -18.25
CA ILE A 348 -17.60 -29.64 -18.08
C ILE A 348 -16.29 -29.15 -17.45
N THR A 349 -15.74 -29.89 -16.49
CA THR A 349 -14.47 -29.57 -15.84
C THR A 349 -13.32 -29.68 -16.84
N SER A 350 -13.25 -30.74 -17.64
CA SER A 350 -12.25 -30.89 -18.70
C SER A 350 -12.34 -29.78 -19.75
N GLU A 351 -13.54 -29.38 -20.16
CA GLU A 351 -13.71 -28.22 -21.07
C GLU A 351 -13.19 -26.92 -20.44
N ALA A 352 -13.39 -26.72 -19.14
CA ALA A 352 -12.85 -25.56 -18.43
C ALA A 352 -11.32 -25.56 -18.45
N MET A 353 -10.69 -26.74 -18.28
CA MET A 353 -9.25 -26.90 -18.39
C MET A 353 -8.73 -26.61 -19.80
N GLU A 354 -9.37 -27.16 -20.84
CA GLU A 354 -8.99 -26.96 -22.24
C GLU A 354 -9.07 -25.48 -22.65
N LYS A 355 -10.05 -24.75 -22.12
CA LYS A 355 -10.20 -23.30 -22.32
C LYS A 355 -9.24 -22.46 -21.48
N GLY A 356 -8.46 -23.08 -20.60
CA GLY A 356 -7.53 -22.41 -19.69
C GLY A 356 -8.24 -21.59 -18.60
N PHE A 357 -9.44 -22.00 -18.18
CA PHE A 357 -10.16 -21.37 -17.08
C PHE A 357 -9.78 -21.93 -15.72
N THR A 358 -9.18 -23.11 -15.65
CA THR A 358 -8.68 -23.70 -14.39
C THR A 358 -7.20 -23.39 -14.20
N GLU A 359 -6.72 -23.56 -12.98
CA GLU A 359 -5.30 -23.77 -12.73
C GLU A 359 -4.81 -25.07 -13.40
N PRO A 360 -3.47 -25.27 -13.56
CA PRO A 360 -2.93 -26.48 -14.15
C PRO A 360 -3.41 -27.76 -13.44
N ASP A 361 -3.65 -27.70 -12.13
CA ASP A 361 -4.32 -28.73 -11.36
C ASP A 361 -5.71 -28.22 -10.92
N PRO A 362 -6.81 -28.72 -11.52
CA PRO A 362 -8.16 -28.21 -11.23
C PRO A 362 -8.60 -28.45 -9.78
N ARG A 363 -7.91 -29.31 -9.02
CA ARG A 363 -8.17 -29.50 -7.58
C ARG A 363 -7.94 -28.22 -6.80
N GLU A 364 -7.04 -27.35 -7.25
CA GLU A 364 -6.80 -26.07 -6.59
C GLU A 364 -8.05 -25.18 -6.60
N ASP A 365 -8.77 -25.14 -7.73
CA ASP A 365 -10.05 -24.44 -7.87
C ASP A 365 -11.18 -25.17 -7.12
N LEU A 366 -11.30 -26.48 -7.32
CA LEU A 366 -12.36 -27.31 -6.73
C LEU A 366 -12.28 -27.41 -5.21
N SER A 367 -11.11 -27.15 -4.61
CA SER A 367 -10.94 -27.16 -3.17
C SER A 367 -11.73 -26.09 -2.42
N GLY A 368 -12.12 -25.00 -3.10
CA GLY A 368 -12.77 -23.85 -2.47
C GLY A 368 -11.82 -22.93 -1.69
N ASN A 369 -10.54 -23.28 -1.56
CA ASN A 369 -9.57 -22.51 -0.77
C ASN A 369 -9.37 -21.07 -1.26
N ASP A 370 -9.44 -20.82 -2.57
CA ASP A 370 -9.37 -19.45 -3.11
C ASP A 370 -10.59 -18.61 -2.72
N VAL A 371 -11.78 -19.21 -2.73
CA VAL A 371 -13.04 -18.58 -2.27
C VAL A 371 -12.96 -18.28 -0.78
N ALA A 372 -12.48 -19.25 0.02
CA ALA A 372 -12.27 -19.08 1.46
C ALA A 372 -11.32 -17.92 1.78
N ARG A 373 -10.17 -17.83 1.09
CA ARG A 373 -9.23 -16.71 1.26
C ARG A 373 -9.88 -15.37 0.94
N LYS A 374 -10.68 -15.29 -0.13
CA LYS A 374 -11.40 -14.07 -0.50
C LYS A 374 -12.43 -13.68 0.56
N LEU A 375 -13.17 -14.65 1.08
CA LEU A 375 -14.17 -14.44 2.13
C LEU A 375 -13.52 -13.96 3.44
N LEU A 376 -12.37 -14.55 3.80
CA LEU A 376 -11.58 -14.13 4.96
C LEU A 376 -11.10 -12.68 4.84
N ILE A 377 -10.69 -12.26 3.64
CA ILE A 377 -10.31 -10.86 3.39
C ILE A 377 -11.50 -9.94 3.64
N LEU A 378 -12.71 -10.28 3.15
CA LEU A 378 -13.91 -9.47 3.40
C LEU A 378 -14.27 -9.41 4.88
N ALA A 379 -14.17 -10.53 5.61
CA ALA A 379 -14.39 -10.55 7.06
C ALA A 379 -13.45 -9.58 7.80
N ARG A 380 -12.19 -9.51 7.37
CA ARG A 380 -11.20 -8.58 7.96
C ARG A 380 -11.50 -7.12 7.68
N GLU A 381 -12.17 -6.81 6.56
CA GLU A 381 -12.61 -5.43 6.29
C GLU A 381 -13.76 -4.97 7.19
N LEU A 382 -14.44 -5.92 7.85
CA LEU A 382 -15.45 -5.67 8.88
C LEU A 382 -14.87 -5.76 10.31
N ASP A 383 -13.54 -5.70 10.45
CA ASP A 383 -12.79 -5.82 11.71
C ASP A 383 -12.93 -7.17 12.45
N LEU A 384 -13.48 -8.19 11.79
CA LEU A 384 -13.63 -9.54 12.36
C LEU A 384 -12.26 -10.22 12.53
N ILE A 385 -12.13 -11.03 13.57
CA ILE A 385 -10.90 -11.77 13.93
C ILE A 385 -10.91 -13.22 13.47
N ASN A 386 -11.72 -13.56 12.47
CA ASN A 386 -11.73 -14.89 11.87
C ASN A 386 -10.33 -15.27 11.37
N GLU A 387 -9.99 -16.54 11.56
CA GLU A 387 -8.83 -17.20 10.98
C GLU A 387 -9.27 -18.14 9.86
N PHE A 388 -8.31 -18.61 9.06
CA PHE A 388 -8.62 -19.51 7.94
C PHE A 388 -9.30 -20.81 8.40
N ASP A 389 -8.94 -21.31 9.59
CA ASP A 389 -9.49 -22.52 10.18
C ASP A 389 -10.94 -22.33 10.71
N ASP A 390 -11.42 -21.09 10.84
CA ASP A 390 -12.81 -20.81 11.21
C ASP A 390 -13.78 -20.96 10.02
N ILE A 391 -13.27 -21.20 8.81
CA ILE A 391 -14.06 -21.25 7.58
C ILE A 391 -14.55 -22.67 7.34
N ASN A 392 -15.86 -22.83 7.18
CA ASN A 392 -16.45 -24.09 6.79
C ASN A 392 -16.40 -24.25 5.27
N ILE A 393 -15.43 -25.02 4.77
CA ILE A 393 -15.18 -25.21 3.33
C ILE A 393 -15.67 -26.60 2.89
N GLN A 394 -16.67 -26.63 2.01
CA GLN A 394 -17.04 -27.83 1.27
C GLN A 394 -16.06 -28.03 0.12
N ASN A 395 -15.08 -28.90 0.31
CA ASN A 395 -14.19 -29.34 -0.77
C ASN A 395 -14.99 -30.16 -1.80
N LEU A 396 -14.89 -29.80 -3.08
CA LEU A 396 -15.58 -30.49 -4.16
C LEU A 396 -14.84 -31.77 -4.62
N VAL A 397 -13.62 -31.98 -4.13
CA VAL A 397 -12.80 -33.16 -4.40
C VAL A 397 -12.91 -34.14 -3.20
N PRO A 398 -13.38 -35.37 -3.41
CA PRO A 398 -13.43 -36.42 -2.41
C PRO A 398 -12.06 -36.73 -1.81
N GLU A 399 -12.03 -37.12 -0.52
CA GLU A 399 -10.79 -37.37 0.23
C GLU A 399 -9.84 -38.37 -0.44
N ASN A 400 -10.40 -39.43 -1.06
CA ASN A 400 -9.63 -40.46 -1.77
C ASN A 400 -8.92 -39.95 -3.04
N LEU A 401 -9.25 -38.73 -3.51
CA LEU A 401 -8.67 -38.09 -4.70
C LEU A 401 -7.80 -36.87 -4.36
N LEU A 402 -7.69 -36.48 -3.08
CA LEU A 402 -6.87 -35.34 -2.67
C LEU A 402 -5.37 -35.63 -2.74
N SER A 403 -4.95 -36.84 -2.37
CA SER A 403 -3.53 -37.19 -2.21
C SER A 403 -2.90 -37.85 -3.45
N VAL A 404 -3.67 -38.12 -4.51
CA VAL A 404 -3.16 -38.74 -5.73
C VAL A 404 -2.37 -37.75 -6.60
N SER A 405 -1.65 -38.25 -7.62
CA SER A 405 -1.01 -37.34 -8.59
C SER A 405 -2.04 -36.59 -9.42
N LYS A 406 -1.64 -35.48 -10.03
CA LYS A 406 -2.51 -34.72 -10.95
C LYS A 406 -2.98 -35.61 -12.09
N GLU A 407 -2.08 -36.38 -12.69
CA GLU A 407 -2.39 -37.26 -13.82
C GLU A 407 -3.38 -38.35 -13.41
N GLU A 408 -3.21 -38.93 -12.22
CA GLU A 408 -4.14 -39.92 -11.67
C GLU A 408 -5.51 -39.28 -11.40
N PHE A 409 -5.54 -38.10 -10.79
CA PHE A 409 -6.79 -37.36 -10.57
C PHE A 409 -7.56 -37.14 -11.87
N LEU A 410 -6.88 -36.68 -12.93
CA LEU A 410 -7.50 -36.44 -14.22
C LEU A 410 -8.03 -37.73 -14.87
N SER A 411 -7.31 -38.84 -14.72
CA SER A 411 -7.78 -40.14 -15.21
C SER A 411 -9.00 -40.68 -14.46
N ARG A 412 -9.23 -40.20 -13.23
CA ARG A 412 -10.30 -40.63 -12.31
C ARG A 412 -11.37 -39.55 -12.12
N LEU A 413 -11.35 -38.49 -12.93
CA LEU A 413 -12.27 -37.35 -12.82
C LEU A 413 -13.74 -37.77 -12.96
N GLU A 414 -14.00 -38.82 -13.75
CA GLU A 414 -15.34 -39.39 -13.92
C GLU A 414 -15.94 -40.00 -12.64
N GLU A 415 -15.12 -40.30 -11.62
CA GLU A 415 -15.62 -40.76 -10.31
C GLU A 415 -16.52 -39.72 -9.63
N LEU A 416 -16.39 -38.44 -9.99
CA LEU A 416 -17.21 -37.34 -9.47
C LEU A 416 -18.62 -37.30 -10.08
N ASP A 417 -18.81 -37.89 -11.27
CA ASP A 417 -20.02 -37.67 -12.06
C ASP A 417 -21.29 -38.17 -11.37
N VAL A 418 -21.23 -39.33 -10.74
CA VAL A 418 -22.39 -39.95 -10.09
C VAL A 418 -22.90 -39.07 -8.95
N ASP A 419 -22.00 -38.53 -8.14
CA ASP A 419 -22.40 -37.75 -6.97
C ASP A 419 -22.88 -36.35 -7.36
N TYR A 420 -22.22 -35.69 -8.31
CA TYR A 420 -22.70 -34.39 -8.80
C TYR A 420 -23.99 -34.49 -9.62
N GLN A 421 -24.22 -35.60 -10.33
CA GLN A 421 -25.48 -35.83 -11.02
C GLN A 421 -26.63 -35.99 -10.01
N LYS A 422 -26.44 -36.73 -8.92
CA LYS A 422 -27.44 -36.81 -7.83
C LYS A 422 -27.73 -35.44 -7.23
N ILE A 423 -26.68 -34.64 -6.95
CA ILE A 423 -26.84 -33.28 -6.41
C ILE A 423 -27.69 -32.43 -7.38
N LYS A 424 -27.39 -32.50 -8.67
CA LYS A 424 -28.12 -31.77 -9.71
C LYS A 424 -29.57 -32.19 -9.85
N GLU A 425 -29.84 -33.50 -9.79
CA GLU A 425 -31.20 -34.06 -9.87
C GLU A 425 -32.02 -33.82 -8.60
N SER A 426 -31.38 -33.66 -7.45
CA SER A 426 -32.05 -33.37 -6.16
C SER A 426 -32.51 -31.92 -6.00
N GLN A 427 -32.26 -31.06 -6.99
CA GLN A 427 -32.65 -29.66 -6.94
C GLN A 427 -34.16 -29.46 -7.09
N GLU A 428 -34.66 -28.42 -6.44
CA GLU A 428 -36.02 -27.94 -6.66
C GLU A 428 -36.23 -27.47 -8.12
N PRO A 429 -37.47 -27.52 -8.65
CA PRO A 429 -37.77 -26.96 -9.96
C PRO A 429 -37.30 -25.51 -10.10
N ASN A 430 -36.78 -25.15 -11.28
CA ASN A 430 -36.25 -23.81 -11.58
C ASN A 430 -35.11 -23.33 -10.66
N HIS A 431 -34.31 -24.25 -10.12
CA HIS A 431 -33.08 -23.90 -9.40
C HIS A 431 -31.82 -24.28 -10.19
N VAL A 432 -30.72 -23.63 -9.84
CA VAL A 432 -29.39 -23.88 -10.38
C VAL A 432 -28.36 -23.98 -9.26
N LEU A 433 -27.28 -24.72 -9.52
CA LEU A 433 -26.18 -24.89 -8.58
C LEU A 433 -25.21 -23.71 -8.69
N ARG A 434 -24.78 -23.18 -7.55
CA ARG A 434 -23.74 -22.15 -7.44
C ARG A 434 -22.81 -22.48 -6.29
N TYR A 435 -21.50 -22.40 -6.55
CA TYR A 435 -20.51 -22.48 -5.50
C TYR A 435 -20.26 -21.10 -4.92
N VAL A 436 -20.69 -20.89 -3.68
CA VAL A 436 -20.75 -19.56 -3.06
C VAL A 436 -19.85 -19.46 -1.84
N GLY A 437 -19.32 -18.26 -1.61
CA GLY A 437 -18.86 -17.82 -0.29
C GLY A 437 -19.97 -17.03 0.40
N ASP A 438 -20.12 -17.23 1.70
CA ASP A 438 -21.21 -16.67 2.50
C ASP A 438 -20.70 -16.26 3.89
N LEU A 439 -20.51 -14.95 4.08
CA LEU A 439 -20.16 -14.35 5.35
C LEU A 439 -21.45 -13.84 6.00
N HIS A 440 -21.82 -14.41 7.14
CA HIS A 440 -23.10 -14.16 7.78
C HIS A 440 -23.01 -14.32 9.30
N GLY A 441 -24.17 -14.29 9.96
CA GLY A 441 -24.27 -14.30 11.43
C GLY A 441 -24.29 -12.87 11.97
N ASP A 442 -23.86 -12.72 13.23
CA ASP A 442 -23.79 -11.42 13.90
C ASP A 442 -22.42 -10.77 13.63
N LEU A 443 -22.33 -10.05 12.52
CA LEU A 443 -21.08 -9.42 12.04
C LEU A 443 -20.64 -8.20 12.90
N GLN A 444 -21.37 -7.89 13.98
CA GLN A 444 -20.96 -6.89 14.98
C GLN A 444 -20.16 -7.52 16.14
N LYS A 445 -20.05 -8.86 16.18
CA LYS A 445 -19.23 -9.59 17.15
C LYS A 445 -17.78 -9.74 16.68
N GLU A 446 -16.96 -10.39 17.50
CA GLU A 446 -15.56 -10.66 17.17
C GLU A 446 -15.39 -11.55 15.93
N LYS A 447 -16.28 -12.52 15.72
CA LYS A 447 -16.21 -13.46 14.59
C LYS A 447 -17.57 -13.56 13.89
N GLY A 448 -17.53 -13.62 12.56
CA GLY A 448 -18.66 -14.02 11.73
C GLY A 448 -18.62 -15.51 11.38
N GLU A 449 -19.70 -16.00 10.78
CA GLU A 449 -19.79 -17.34 10.20
C GLU A 449 -19.39 -17.27 8.73
N LEU A 450 -18.38 -18.07 8.34
CA LEU A 450 -17.85 -18.11 6.98
C LEU A 450 -18.09 -19.50 6.37
N ASP A 451 -19.01 -19.58 5.42
CA ASP A 451 -19.29 -20.80 4.67
C ASP A 451 -18.80 -20.68 3.23
N VAL A 452 -18.20 -21.75 2.71
CA VAL A 452 -17.85 -21.89 1.29
C VAL A 452 -18.42 -23.21 0.80
N LYS A 453 -19.51 -23.17 0.05
CA LYS A 453 -20.26 -24.39 -0.30
C LYS A 453 -21.03 -24.31 -1.61
N LEU A 454 -21.34 -25.47 -2.15
CA LEU A 454 -22.26 -25.64 -3.27
C LEU A 454 -23.70 -25.56 -2.77
N ILE A 455 -24.46 -24.60 -3.31
CA ILE A 455 -25.86 -24.41 -2.95
C ILE A 455 -26.76 -24.43 -4.19
N SER A 456 -28.02 -24.77 -3.96
CA SER A 456 -29.08 -24.59 -4.94
C SER A 456 -29.73 -23.21 -4.74
N VAL A 457 -29.85 -22.43 -5.81
CA VAL A 457 -30.48 -21.09 -5.79
C VAL A 457 -31.55 -20.97 -6.88
N PRO A 458 -32.60 -20.16 -6.68
CA PRO A 458 -33.59 -19.90 -7.72
C PRO A 458 -32.94 -19.35 -8.99
N ALA A 459 -33.29 -19.88 -10.16
CA ALA A 459 -32.71 -19.46 -11.45
C ALA A 459 -32.96 -17.98 -11.77
N ASN A 460 -34.02 -17.40 -11.20
CA ASN A 460 -34.37 -15.98 -11.34
C ASN A 460 -33.71 -15.06 -10.30
N SER A 461 -33.00 -15.59 -9.29
CA SER A 461 -32.22 -14.79 -8.34
C SER A 461 -31.00 -14.15 -9.01
N ALA A 462 -30.38 -13.14 -8.36
CA ALA A 462 -29.19 -12.49 -8.92
C ALA A 462 -28.03 -13.50 -9.10
N LEU A 463 -27.80 -14.39 -8.12
CA LEU A 463 -26.87 -15.51 -8.23
C LEU A 463 -27.25 -16.51 -9.34
N GLY A 464 -28.54 -16.81 -9.48
CA GLY A 464 -29.06 -17.75 -10.49
C GLY A 464 -28.85 -17.27 -11.92
N GLN A 465 -28.95 -15.96 -12.15
CA GLN A 465 -28.81 -15.34 -13.47
C GLN A 465 -27.36 -15.13 -13.93
N LEU A 466 -26.37 -15.50 -13.11
CA LEU A 466 -24.95 -15.39 -13.43
C LEU A 466 -24.60 -16.15 -14.72
N LYS A 467 -23.77 -15.55 -15.57
CA LYS A 467 -23.36 -16.11 -16.87
C LYS A 467 -21.85 -16.21 -16.99
N GLY A 468 -21.40 -17.12 -17.86
CA GLY A 468 -19.99 -17.25 -18.21
C GLY A 468 -19.13 -17.54 -16.99
N SER A 469 -18.10 -16.71 -16.79
CA SER A 469 -17.15 -16.78 -15.65
C SER A 469 -17.24 -15.55 -14.75
N ASP A 470 -18.35 -14.80 -14.84
CA ASP A 470 -18.54 -13.59 -14.04
C ASP A 470 -18.58 -13.94 -12.55
N SER A 471 -18.19 -12.95 -11.74
CA SER A 471 -18.38 -12.95 -10.30
C SER A 471 -19.53 -12.01 -9.94
N ILE A 472 -20.18 -12.33 -8.83
CA ILE A 472 -21.28 -11.56 -8.28
C ILE A 472 -21.17 -11.54 -6.77
N PHE A 473 -21.43 -10.38 -6.18
CA PHE A 473 -21.43 -10.15 -4.74
C PHE A 473 -22.72 -9.45 -4.36
N GLU A 474 -23.44 -10.02 -3.41
CA GLU A 474 -24.62 -9.48 -2.76
C GLU A 474 -24.20 -9.02 -1.36
N ILE A 475 -24.32 -7.72 -1.10
CA ILE A 475 -24.01 -7.10 0.19
C ILE A 475 -25.33 -6.69 0.82
N TYR A 476 -25.70 -7.38 1.89
CA TYR A 476 -26.89 -7.10 2.69
C TYR A 476 -26.51 -6.21 3.86
N THR A 477 -27.36 -5.23 4.15
CA THR A 477 -27.16 -4.33 5.28
C THR A 477 -28.48 -4.09 5.98
N GLU A 478 -28.42 -3.57 7.21
CA GLU A 478 -29.60 -3.24 7.99
C GLU A 478 -30.50 -2.22 7.28
N SER A 479 -29.92 -1.16 6.70
CA SER A 479 -30.67 -0.13 5.98
C SER A 479 -31.35 -0.62 4.70
N TYR A 480 -30.73 -1.58 4.00
CA TYR A 480 -31.22 -2.10 2.73
C TYR A 480 -32.11 -3.35 2.89
N GLY A 481 -32.07 -4.00 4.06
CA GLY A 481 -32.85 -5.20 4.38
C GLY A 481 -32.60 -6.33 3.39
N GLU A 482 -33.68 -6.88 2.83
CA GLU A 482 -33.66 -8.01 1.89
C GLU A 482 -33.21 -7.64 0.46
N ASN A 483 -32.99 -6.35 0.16
CA ASN A 483 -32.57 -5.88 -1.16
C ASN A 483 -31.06 -5.57 -1.16
N PRO A 484 -30.20 -6.54 -1.48
CA PRO A 484 -28.75 -6.34 -1.38
C PRO A 484 -28.23 -5.36 -2.43
N ILE A 485 -27.11 -4.72 -2.11
CA ILE A 485 -26.27 -4.07 -3.12
C ILE A 485 -25.60 -5.19 -3.93
N VAL A 486 -25.81 -5.19 -5.25
CA VAL A 486 -25.26 -6.21 -6.15
C VAL A 486 -24.13 -5.63 -6.98
N ILE A 487 -22.95 -6.22 -6.87
CA ILE A 487 -21.78 -5.92 -7.71
C ILE A 487 -21.49 -7.14 -8.58
N MET A 488 -21.54 -6.97 -9.91
CA MET A 488 -21.35 -8.04 -10.88
C MET A 488 -20.39 -7.62 -12.00
N GLY A 489 -19.56 -8.57 -12.44
CA GLY A 489 -18.74 -8.45 -13.64
C GLY A 489 -17.63 -9.49 -13.67
N ALA A 490 -16.66 -9.31 -14.56
CA ALA A 490 -15.55 -10.23 -14.71
C ALA A 490 -14.71 -10.30 -13.42
N GLY A 491 -14.72 -11.45 -12.73
CA GLY A 491 -13.97 -11.67 -11.50
C GLY A 491 -12.54 -12.20 -11.69
N ALA A 492 -12.10 -12.35 -12.93
CA ALA A 492 -10.77 -12.79 -13.30
C ALA A 492 -10.34 -12.21 -14.66
N GLY A 493 -9.04 -12.25 -14.93
CA GLY A 493 -8.46 -11.86 -16.22
C GLY A 493 -7.44 -10.74 -16.11
N ALA A 494 -6.29 -10.93 -16.79
CA ALA A 494 -5.12 -10.08 -16.64
C ALA A 494 -5.39 -8.59 -16.85
N LYS A 495 -6.19 -8.24 -17.87
CA LYS A 495 -6.54 -6.83 -18.18
C LYS A 495 -7.38 -6.18 -17.09
N VAL A 496 -8.36 -6.90 -16.55
CA VAL A 496 -9.30 -6.39 -15.54
C VAL A 496 -8.61 -6.28 -14.19
N THR A 497 -7.86 -7.30 -13.78
CA THR A 497 -7.04 -7.26 -12.56
C THR A 497 -5.98 -6.18 -12.63
N ALA A 498 -5.24 -6.07 -13.74
CA ALA A 498 -4.25 -4.99 -13.91
C ALA A 498 -4.90 -3.61 -13.82
N ARG A 499 -6.13 -3.44 -14.35
CA ARG A 499 -6.85 -2.18 -14.27
C ARG A 499 -7.26 -1.84 -12.83
N GLY A 500 -7.66 -2.82 -12.03
CA GLY A 500 -7.93 -2.63 -10.61
C GLY A 500 -6.69 -2.19 -9.83
N VAL A 501 -5.55 -2.87 -10.07
CA VAL A 501 -4.26 -2.50 -9.45
C VAL A 501 -3.86 -1.08 -9.88
N PHE A 502 -4.07 -0.74 -11.15
CA PHE A 502 -3.81 0.60 -11.63
C PHE A 502 -4.73 1.65 -10.96
N GLY A 503 -6.00 1.31 -10.74
CA GLY A 503 -6.93 2.11 -9.96
C GLY A 503 -6.41 2.41 -8.55
N ASP A 504 -5.90 1.39 -7.85
CA ASP A 504 -5.25 1.54 -6.54
C ASP A 504 -4.05 2.50 -6.59
N ILE A 505 -3.16 2.34 -7.58
CA ILE A 505 -2.01 3.26 -7.77
C ILE A 505 -2.49 4.70 -7.94
N LEU A 506 -3.54 4.93 -8.73
CA LEU A 506 -4.09 6.26 -8.96
C LEU A 506 -4.76 6.84 -7.72
N ARG A 507 -5.51 6.04 -6.94
CA ARG A 507 -6.11 6.48 -5.67
C ARG A 507 -5.05 6.91 -4.65
N LEU A 508 -3.96 6.15 -4.56
CA LEU A 508 -2.81 6.58 -3.76
C LEU A 508 -2.28 7.91 -4.29
N SER A 509 -2.13 8.04 -5.60
CA SER A 509 -1.57 9.25 -6.23
C SER A 509 -2.46 10.51 -6.08
N GLU A 510 -3.79 10.36 -5.96
CA GLU A 510 -4.72 11.48 -5.77
C GLU A 510 -4.87 11.92 -4.31
N THR A 511 -4.83 10.96 -3.37
CA THR A 511 -4.80 11.29 -1.94
C THR A 511 -3.42 11.72 -1.46
N LYS A 512 -2.41 11.54 -2.33
CA LYS A 512 -1.05 12.01 -2.17
C LYS A 512 -0.95 13.47 -2.56
#